data_AF-A0A954Z613-F1
#
_entry.id   AF-A0A954Z613-F1
#
_cell.length_a   1.000
_cell.length_b   1.000
_cell.length_c   1.000
_cell.angle_alpha   90.00
_cell.angle_beta   90.00
_cell.angle_gamma   90.00
#
_symmetry.space_group_name_H-M   'P 1'
#
loop_
_entity.id
_entity.type
_entity.pdbx_description
1 polymer ?
#
loop_
_entity_poly.entity_id
_entity_poly.type
_entity_poly.pdbx_seq_one_letter_code
_entity_poly.pdbx_strand_id
1 'polypeptide(L)'
;MSRNGLSSRHSSTRRFQVESLEDRRLLAAQPAVALSAPAQVMIGEDFQITATFDNADATDPGFGPFVDLYIPVNGSDGVAGSGVDGIAFSGANYLGASIATTLLTFPDDGGGFGSVVHPYAVDATGTPLTVLGAAGDQLAVLQLPFGSFTAEQPPADIVIDMHLSNLADLGQPLNLRARAGFEFGNDALANPSVDPSLVSAGTSASGWTVAAPVEPTLIQLRKIYSGPEDETATGPNFPRQYTIEIDVADGQTVTNLDVVDLLPNNLEAISIDSILPS
;
A
#
# COMPACT_ATOMS: atom_id res chain seq x y z
N MET A 1 57.49 9.31 77.99
CA MET A 1 56.09 8.85 78.12
C MET A 1 55.19 9.99 77.66
N SER A 2 54.71 9.95 76.42
CA SER A 2 53.78 10.95 75.87
C SER A 2 52.53 10.22 75.40
N ARG A 3 51.36 10.64 75.90
CA ARG A 3 50.04 10.21 75.45
C ARG A 3 49.12 11.42 75.44
N ASN A 4 48.46 11.61 74.29
CA ASN A 4 47.15 12.21 74.01
C ASN A 4 47.27 12.88 72.64
N GLY A 5 46.52 12.57 71.60
CA GLY A 5 45.27 11.85 71.47
C GLY A 5 44.55 12.50 70.29
N LEU A 6 44.89 12.11 69.06
CA LEU A 6 44.30 12.67 67.85
C LEU A 6 42.97 11.96 67.55
N SER A 7 41.88 12.68 67.74
CA SER A 7 40.52 12.30 67.34
C SER A 7 40.39 12.36 65.82
N SER A 8 40.36 11.20 65.17
CA SER A 8 39.98 11.04 63.76
C SER A 8 38.47 11.26 63.62
N ARG A 9 38.06 12.41 63.06
CA ARG A 9 36.69 12.61 62.56
C ARG A 9 36.58 11.98 61.18
N HIS A 10 35.88 10.86 61.09
CA HIS A 10 35.43 10.32 59.80
C HIS A 10 34.37 11.25 59.21
N SER A 11 34.73 11.93 58.13
CA SER A 11 33.79 12.61 57.25
C SER A 11 32.98 11.55 56.50
N SER A 12 31.74 11.32 56.93
CA SER A 12 30.75 10.59 56.14
C SER A 12 30.31 11.52 55.01
N THR A 13 30.94 11.38 53.85
CA THR A 13 30.41 11.92 52.60
C THR A 13 29.11 11.18 52.31
N ARG A 14 27.97 11.78 52.65
CA ARG A 14 26.68 11.37 52.10
C ARG A 14 26.77 11.54 50.59
N ARG A 15 26.89 10.43 49.86
CA ARG A 15 26.62 10.41 48.42
C ARG A 15 25.17 10.80 48.25
N PHE A 16 24.92 11.99 47.72
CA PHE A 16 23.65 12.32 47.12
C PHE A 16 23.49 11.37 45.92
N GLN A 17 22.64 10.36 46.06
CA GLN A 17 22.10 9.65 44.91
C GLN A 17 21.06 10.58 44.30
N VAL A 18 21.47 11.28 43.25
CA VAL A 18 20.52 11.91 42.33
C VAL A 18 20.01 10.76 41.47
N GLU A 19 18.93 10.11 41.89
CA GLU A 19 18.15 9.28 40.96
C GLU A 19 17.51 10.24 39.97
N SER A 20 17.76 10.02 38.67
CA SER A 20 17.01 10.69 37.62
C SER A 20 15.57 10.18 37.74
N LEU A 21 14.68 10.97 38.32
CA LEU A 21 13.29 10.58 38.57
C LEU A 21 12.43 10.56 37.30
N GLU A 22 13.00 11.00 36.17
CA GLU A 22 12.30 11.14 34.91
C GLU A 22 13.35 11.08 33.81
N ASP A 23 13.32 10.00 33.03
CA ASP A 23 14.03 9.97 31.75
C ASP A 23 13.28 10.93 30.83
N ARG A 24 13.95 12.00 30.38
CA ARG A 24 13.38 12.94 29.39
C ARG A 24 13.45 12.28 28.02
N ARG A 25 12.69 11.19 27.87
CA ARG A 25 12.55 10.50 26.61
C ARG A 25 11.62 11.34 25.74
N LEU A 26 12.14 11.79 24.61
CA LEU A 26 11.31 12.33 23.53
C LEU A 26 10.54 11.13 22.97
N LEU A 27 9.21 11.14 23.10
CA LEU A 27 8.38 10.13 22.45
C LEU A 27 8.59 10.23 20.93
N ALA A 28 8.73 9.08 20.28
CA ALA A 28 9.14 9.02 18.88
C ALA A 28 8.42 7.93 18.09
N ALA A 29 7.09 7.87 18.20
CA ALA A 29 6.27 6.99 17.36
C ALA A 29 6.67 7.14 15.88
N GLN A 30 6.71 6.02 15.16
CA GLN A 30 7.20 5.98 13.79
C GLN A 30 6.13 5.35 12.89
N PRO A 31 5.21 6.14 12.30
CA PRO A 31 4.20 5.59 11.41
C PRO A 31 4.87 4.94 10.21
N ALA A 32 4.41 3.76 9.82
CA ALA A 32 4.90 3.00 8.68
C ALA A 32 3.75 2.42 7.89
N VAL A 33 3.95 2.30 6.57
CA VAL A 33 3.02 1.59 5.68
C VAL A 33 3.80 0.76 4.68
N ALA A 34 3.36 -0.47 4.47
CA ALA A 34 3.73 -1.30 3.32
C ALA A 34 2.53 -1.40 2.38
N LEU A 35 2.79 -1.40 1.06
CA LEU A 35 1.76 -1.65 0.06
C LEU A 35 2.00 -2.97 -0.66
N SER A 36 0.92 -3.72 -0.82
CA SER A 36 0.87 -4.89 -1.69
C SER A 36 -0.25 -4.70 -2.70
N ALA A 37 0.07 -4.90 -3.98
CA ALA A 37 -0.87 -4.86 -5.09
C ALA A 37 -0.58 -6.05 -6.03
N PRO A 38 -1.58 -6.54 -6.77
CA PRO A 38 -1.35 -7.49 -7.84
C PRO A 38 -0.39 -6.91 -8.89
N ALA A 39 0.58 -7.71 -9.35
CA ALA A 39 1.52 -7.27 -10.38
C ALA A 39 0.83 -7.03 -11.73
N GLN A 40 -0.26 -7.76 -11.99
CA GLN A 40 -1.03 -7.69 -13.22
C GLN A 40 -2.52 -7.66 -12.87
N VAL A 41 -3.27 -6.83 -13.58
CA VAL A 41 -4.73 -6.72 -13.48
C VAL A 41 -5.26 -6.65 -14.91
N MET A 42 -6.37 -7.33 -15.21
CA MET A 42 -6.94 -7.23 -16.55
C MET A 42 -7.70 -5.91 -16.70
N ILE A 43 -7.63 -5.32 -17.89
CA ILE A 43 -8.24 -4.03 -18.22
C ILE A 43 -9.75 -4.07 -17.92
N GLY A 44 -10.27 -3.04 -17.26
CA GLY A 44 -11.71 -2.97 -16.93
C GLY A 44 -12.15 -3.78 -15.71
N GLU A 45 -11.22 -4.45 -15.01
CA GLU A 45 -11.55 -5.26 -13.84
C GLU A 45 -11.40 -4.53 -12.50
N ASP A 46 -12.18 -5.00 -11.53
CA ASP A 46 -11.98 -4.67 -10.11
C ASP A 46 -10.83 -5.49 -9.53
N PHE A 47 -10.07 -4.87 -8.64
CA PHE A 47 -8.99 -5.53 -7.93
C PHE A 47 -8.84 -4.97 -6.51
N GLN A 48 -8.08 -5.68 -5.68
CA GLN A 48 -7.81 -5.27 -4.32
C GLN A 48 -6.31 -5.05 -4.11
N ILE A 49 -5.99 -4.03 -3.33
CA ILE A 49 -4.66 -3.84 -2.76
C ILE A 49 -4.75 -3.92 -1.23
N THR A 50 -3.62 -4.15 -0.59
CA THR A 50 -3.50 -4.10 0.87
C THR A 50 -2.50 -3.02 1.26
N ALA A 51 -2.94 -2.09 2.12
CA ALA A 51 -2.05 -1.20 2.85
C ALA A 51 -1.89 -1.74 4.27
N THR A 52 -0.69 -2.19 4.61
CA THR A 52 -0.35 -2.69 5.94
C THR A 52 0.23 -1.55 6.76
N PHE A 53 -0.55 -1.04 7.72
CA PHE A 53 -0.15 0.02 8.64
C PHE A 53 0.56 -0.57 9.87
N ASP A 54 1.60 0.12 10.33
CA ASP A 54 2.31 -0.24 11.55
C ASP A 54 2.87 1.00 12.27
N ASN A 55 3.22 0.83 13.55
CA ASN A 55 4.09 1.74 14.29
C ASN A 55 5.46 1.07 14.44
N ALA A 56 6.43 1.52 13.65
CA ALA A 56 7.78 0.95 13.64
C ALA A 56 8.62 1.33 14.87
N ASP A 57 8.15 2.24 15.74
CA ASP A 57 8.80 2.46 17.04
C ASP A 57 8.51 1.27 17.96
N ALA A 58 9.52 0.81 18.68
CA ALA A 58 9.43 -0.39 19.50
C ALA A 58 8.67 -0.21 20.83
N THR A 59 8.24 1.01 21.16
CA THR A 59 7.83 1.34 22.53
C THR A 59 6.79 2.44 22.67
N ASP A 60 6.89 3.50 21.88
CA ASP A 60 6.11 4.72 22.04
C ASP A 60 4.88 4.67 21.12
N PRO A 61 3.67 4.83 21.66
CA PRO A 61 2.45 4.77 20.86
C PRO A 61 2.28 6.03 20.02
N GLY A 62 1.66 5.88 18.84
CA GLY A 62 1.17 7.00 18.04
C GLY A 62 -0.36 7.11 18.11
N PHE A 63 -0.91 8.31 17.89
CA PHE A 63 -2.34 8.60 18.09
C PHE A 63 -3.04 9.12 16.83
N GLY A 64 -4.28 8.68 16.61
CA GLY A 64 -5.07 9.01 15.42
C GLY A 64 -4.42 8.54 14.11
N PRO A 65 -4.17 7.23 13.92
CA PRO A 65 -3.52 6.73 12.72
C PRO A 65 -4.35 6.95 11.45
N PHE A 66 -3.67 7.27 10.36
CA PHE A 66 -4.24 7.37 9.02
C PHE A 66 -3.28 6.81 7.97
N VAL A 67 -3.84 6.46 6.81
CA VAL A 67 -3.09 6.11 5.60
C VAL A 67 -3.48 7.05 4.47
N ASP A 68 -2.48 7.68 3.87
CA ASP A 68 -2.61 8.42 2.62
C ASP A 68 -2.31 7.49 1.46
N LEU A 69 -3.21 7.42 0.47
CA LEU A 69 -3.02 6.67 -0.77
C LEU A 69 -3.08 7.63 -1.97
N TYR A 70 -1.99 7.70 -2.72
CA TYR A 70 -1.94 8.34 -4.02
C TYR A 70 -2.41 7.37 -5.11
N ILE A 71 -3.34 7.84 -5.93
CA ILE A 71 -4.02 7.04 -6.95
C ILE A 71 -3.82 7.70 -8.32
N PRO A 72 -3.16 7.01 -9.28
CA PRO A 72 -2.97 7.52 -10.64
C PRO A 72 -4.28 7.35 -11.43
N VAL A 73 -5.22 8.28 -11.25
CA VAL A 73 -6.54 8.28 -11.90
C VAL A 73 -6.42 8.61 -13.37
N ASN A 74 -5.51 9.53 -13.70
CA ASN A 74 -5.30 9.94 -15.08
C ASN A 74 -4.85 8.77 -15.94
N GLY A 75 -4.03 7.87 -15.40
CA GLY A 75 -3.41 6.77 -16.16
C GLY A 75 -2.16 7.23 -16.90
N SER A 76 -1.87 6.62 -18.05
CA SER A 76 -0.63 6.85 -18.80
C SER A 76 -0.74 8.04 -19.73
N ASP A 77 -1.88 8.18 -20.43
CA ASP A 77 -2.13 9.26 -21.38
C ASP A 77 -3.33 10.14 -21.03
N GLY A 78 -4.14 9.74 -20.05
CA GLY A 78 -5.27 10.55 -19.60
C GLY A 78 -4.83 11.87 -18.99
N VAL A 79 -5.74 12.84 -19.06
CA VAL A 79 -5.55 14.18 -18.49
C VAL A 79 -6.69 14.50 -17.54
N ALA A 80 -6.44 15.41 -16.60
CA ALA A 80 -7.42 15.81 -15.61
C ALA A 80 -8.79 16.13 -16.24
N GLY A 81 -9.82 15.35 -15.88
CA GLY A 81 -11.21 15.56 -16.31
C GLY A 81 -11.56 15.10 -17.73
N SER A 82 -10.65 14.48 -18.49
CA SER A 82 -10.94 13.92 -19.81
C SER A 82 -10.02 12.75 -20.15
N GLY A 83 -10.61 11.63 -20.58
CA GLY A 83 -9.82 10.47 -21.02
C GLY A 83 -9.06 9.80 -19.89
N VAL A 84 -9.53 9.90 -18.64
CA VAL A 84 -8.92 9.21 -17.50
C VAL A 84 -8.92 7.70 -17.75
N ASP A 85 -7.73 7.10 -17.80
CA ASP A 85 -7.52 5.70 -18.14
C ASP A 85 -6.79 4.93 -17.04
N GLY A 86 -6.68 5.52 -15.85
CA GLY A 86 -5.95 4.94 -14.72
C GLY A 86 -6.79 4.09 -13.76
N ILE A 87 -6.45 4.20 -12.48
CA ILE A 87 -7.07 3.46 -11.37
C ILE A 87 -8.09 4.35 -10.65
N ALA A 88 -9.26 3.79 -10.33
CA ALA A 88 -10.27 4.43 -9.49
C ALA A 88 -10.37 3.78 -8.11
N PHE A 89 -10.68 4.59 -7.09
CA PHE A 89 -10.95 4.12 -5.73
C PHE A 89 -12.42 3.70 -5.59
N SER A 90 -12.68 2.53 -5.00
CA SER A 90 -14.05 2.02 -4.77
C SER A 90 -14.41 1.96 -3.29
N GLY A 91 -13.45 1.67 -2.41
CA GLY A 91 -13.71 1.55 -0.97
C GLY A 91 -12.49 1.09 -0.18
N ALA A 92 -12.60 1.16 1.14
CA ALA A 92 -11.59 0.60 2.03
C ALA A 92 -12.25 -0.05 3.24
N ASN A 93 -11.72 -1.18 3.67
CA ASN A 93 -12.26 -2.00 4.73
C ASN A 93 -11.16 -2.52 5.66
N TYR A 94 -11.47 -2.59 6.95
CA TYR A 94 -10.64 -3.24 7.96
C TYR A 94 -11.49 -4.23 8.75
N LEU A 95 -11.12 -5.51 8.71
CA LEU A 95 -11.86 -6.61 9.36
C LEU A 95 -13.37 -6.62 9.06
N GLY A 96 -13.74 -6.27 7.82
CA GLY A 96 -15.12 -6.24 7.34
C GLY A 96 -15.92 -4.97 7.68
N ALA A 97 -15.30 -3.98 8.33
CA ALA A 97 -15.89 -2.66 8.56
C ALA A 97 -15.33 -1.63 7.59
N SER A 98 -16.20 -0.80 7.02
CA SER A 98 -15.80 0.30 6.13
C SER A 98 -14.96 1.33 6.86
N ILE A 99 -13.89 1.79 6.24
CA ILE A 99 -13.04 2.87 6.73
C ILE A 99 -13.57 4.21 6.19
N ALA A 100 -13.56 5.24 7.04
CA ALA A 100 -13.88 6.59 6.61
C ALA A 100 -12.74 7.13 5.74
N THR A 101 -13.06 7.45 4.48
CA THR A 101 -12.08 7.92 3.50
C THR A 101 -12.47 9.28 2.95
N THR A 102 -11.54 10.24 2.99
CA THR A 102 -11.67 11.53 2.30
C THR A 102 -10.93 11.46 0.98
N LEU A 103 -11.63 11.65 -0.15
CA LEU A 103 -11.03 11.64 -1.48
C LEU A 103 -10.83 13.08 -1.98
N LEU A 104 -9.61 13.42 -2.36
CA LEU A 104 -9.20 14.74 -2.81
C LEU A 104 -8.56 14.64 -4.19
N THR A 105 -9.08 15.36 -5.17
CA THR A 105 -8.45 15.47 -6.49
C THR A 105 -7.40 16.58 -6.47
N PHE A 106 -6.18 16.29 -6.93
CA PHE A 106 -5.14 17.30 -7.04
C PHE A 106 -5.52 18.33 -8.12
N PRO A 107 -5.51 19.64 -7.81
CA PRO A 107 -5.79 20.68 -8.80
C PRO A 107 -4.64 20.80 -9.82
N ASP A 108 -4.86 21.57 -10.89
CA ASP A 108 -3.76 22.04 -11.74
C ASP A 108 -3.40 23.47 -11.36
N ASP A 109 -2.23 23.64 -10.72
CA ASP A 109 -1.70 24.94 -10.32
C ASP A 109 -0.88 25.61 -11.45
N GLY A 110 -1.05 25.16 -12.69
CA GLY A 110 -0.45 25.74 -13.91
C GLY A 110 0.80 25.01 -14.42
N GLY A 111 1.00 23.76 -14.00
CA GLY A 111 2.19 22.98 -14.31
C GLY A 111 1.97 21.47 -14.41
N GLY A 112 0.72 21.01 -14.43
CA GLY A 112 0.39 19.58 -14.41
C GLY A 112 0.50 18.94 -13.02
N PHE A 113 0.68 19.76 -11.99
CA PHE A 113 0.71 19.35 -10.58
C PHE A 113 -0.12 20.34 -9.76
N GLY A 114 -0.56 19.90 -8.60
CA GLY A 114 -1.17 20.79 -7.63
C GLY A 114 -1.17 20.22 -6.22
N SER A 115 -1.43 21.10 -5.25
CA SER A 115 -1.43 20.73 -3.84
C SER A 115 -2.84 20.65 -3.26
N VAL A 116 -3.11 19.59 -2.51
CA VAL A 116 -4.32 19.47 -1.68
C VAL A 116 -3.97 19.67 -0.21
N VAL A 117 -4.93 20.22 0.54
CA VAL A 117 -4.82 20.37 1.99
C VAL A 117 -5.22 19.06 2.65
N HIS A 118 -4.35 18.54 3.51
CA HIS A 118 -4.60 17.30 4.24
C HIS A 118 -5.69 17.53 5.33
N PRO A 119 -6.69 16.64 5.47
CA PRO A 119 -7.83 16.87 6.37
C PRO A 119 -7.49 16.73 7.86
N TYR A 120 -6.48 15.93 8.22
CA TYR A 120 -6.13 15.62 9.61
C TYR A 120 -4.76 16.15 10.05
N ALA A 121 -3.70 15.82 9.29
CA ALA A 121 -2.33 16.17 9.63
C ALA A 121 -2.03 17.68 9.58
N VAL A 122 -1.38 18.18 10.63
CA VAL A 122 -0.95 19.57 10.82
C VAL A 122 0.52 19.67 11.23
N ASP A 123 1.14 20.80 10.95
CA ASP A 123 2.48 21.14 11.45
C ASP A 123 2.46 21.68 12.89
N ALA A 124 3.63 22.05 13.42
CA ALA A 124 3.77 22.57 14.79
C ALA A 124 3.07 23.91 15.04
N THR A 125 2.58 24.58 14.00
CA THR A 125 1.79 25.81 14.13
C THR A 125 0.28 25.54 14.11
N GLY A 126 -0.12 24.27 13.92
CA GLY A 126 -1.51 23.88 13.67
C GLY A 126 -1.97 24.16 12.24
N THR A 127 -1.04 24.46 11.33
CA THR A 127 -1.37 24.64 9.90
C THR A 127 -1.48 23.27 9.25
N PRO A 128 -2.57 22.96 8.52
CA PRO A 128 -2.69 21.71 7.79
C PRO A 128 -1.52 21.47 6.83
N LEU A 129 -1.01 20.24 6.82
CA LEU A 129 -0.01 19.83 5.86
C LEU A 129 -0.62 19.82 4.46
N THR A 130 0.20 20.08 3.44
CA THR A 130 -0.20 19.93 2.04
C THR A 130 0.44 18.70 1.42
N VAL A 131 -0.25 18.11 0.46
CA VAL A 131 0.27 17.03 -0.37
C VAL A 131 0.31 17.50 -1.81
N LEU A 132 1.46 17.33 -2.45
CA LEU A 132 1.67 17.61 -3.87
C LEU A 132 1.51 16.32 -4.68
N GLY A 133 0.71 16.38 -5.73
CA GLY A 133 0.48 15.28 -6.68
C GLY A 133 0.27 15.79 -8.10
N ALA A 134 0.22 14.87 -9.07
CA ALA A 134 -0.10 15.21 -10.46
C ALA A 134 -1.55 15.69 -10.55
N ALA A 135 -1.81 16.74 -11.31
CA ALA A 135 -3.14 17.33 -11.43
C ALA A 135 -4.13 16.30 -12.02
N GLY A 136 -5.31 16.15 -11.42
CA GLY A 136 -6.33 15.16 -11.83
C GLY A 136 -6.24 13.81 -11.12
N ASP A 137 -5.05 13.42 -10.65
CA ASP A 137 -4.90 12.26 -9.77
C ASP A 137 -5.53 12.52 -8.41
N GLN A 138 -5.63 11.47 -7.58
CA GLN A 138 -6.33 11.55 -6.31
C GLN A 138 -5.48 11.15 -5.11
N LEU A 139 -5.75 11.82 -3.99
CA LEU A 139 -5.35 11.42 -2.66
C LEU A 139 -6.57 10.87 -1.93
N ALA A 140 -6.52 9.60 -1.53
CA ALA A 140 -7.45 9.02 -0.58
C ALA A 140 -6.82 9.04 0.82
N VAL A 141 -7.45 9.73 1.77
CA VAL A 141 -7.02 9.78 3.17
C VAL A 141 -7.92 8.88 4.00
N LEU A 142 -7.40 7.73 4.40
CA LEU A 142 -8.10 6.70 5.16
C LEU A 142 -7.89 6.93 6.65
N GLN A 143 -8.93 7.34 7.37
CA GLN A 143 -8.89 7.50 8.82
C GLN A 143 -9.10 6.15 9.50
N LEU A 144 -8.03 5.57 10.05
CA LEU A 144 -8.12 4.23 10.63
C LEU A 144 -8.94 4.27 11.93
N PRO A 145 -9.74 3.22 12.23
CA PRO A 145 -10.65 3.20 13.36
C PRO A 145 -9.95 2.90 14.70
N PHE A 146 -8.76 3.45 14.91
CA PHE A 146 -7.98 3.31 16.14
C PHE A 146 -7.80 4.67 16.81
N GLY A 147 -7.87 4.70 18.14
CA GLY A 147 -7.47 5.90 18.90
C GLY A 147 -5.95 6.05 18.96
N SER A 148 -5.23 4.93 19.04
CA SER A 148 -3.78 4.85 19.05
C SER A 148 -3.28 3.54 18.46
N PHE A 149 -2.01 3.51 18.08
CA PHE A 149 -1.31 2.33 17.61
C PHE A 149 0.01 2.12 18.36
N THR A 150 0.16 1.00 19.04
CA THR A 150 1.33 0.68 19.87
C THR A 150 2.22 -0.36 19.19
N ALA A 151 3.50 -0.40 19.57
CA ALA A 151 4.49 -1.33 19.03
C ALA A 151 4.14 -2.83 19.21
N GLU A 152 3.31 -3.14 20.22
CA GLU A 152 2.93 -4.52 20.54
C GLU A 152 1.71 -4.99 19.74
N GLN A 153 1.04 -4.07 19.04
CA GLN A 153 -0.08 -4.44 18.18
C GLN A 153 0.43 -5.05 16.88
N PRO A 154 -0.23 -6.10 16.36
CA PRO A 154 0.11 -6.60 15.04
C PRO A 154 -0.19 -5.54 13.99
N PRO A 155 0.57 -5.49 12.87
CA PRO A 155 0.26 -4.61 11.75
C PRO A 155 -1.20 -4.74 11.30
N ALA A 156 -1.82 -3.61 10.97
CA ALA A 156 -3.18 -3.57 10.50
C ALA A 156 -3.22 -3.66 8.98
N ASP A 157 -3.85 -4.70 8.45
CA ASP A 157 -4.06 -4.87 7.02
C ASP A 157 -5.38 -4.21 6.58
N ILE A 158 -5.26 -3.08 5.86
CA ILE A 158 -6.39 -2.39 5.24
C ILE A 158 -6.56 -2.91 3.82
N VAL A 159 -7.72 -3.49 3.54
CA VAL A 159 -8.11 -3.92 2.20
C VAL A 159 -8.74 -2.75 1.48
N ILE A 160 -8.23 -2.43 0.29
CA ILE A 160 -8.67 -1.30 -0.51
C ILE A 160 -9.16 -1.82 -1.85
N ASP A 161 -10.44 -1.58 -2.12
CA ASP A 161 -11.12 -1.96 -3.35
C ASP A 161 -10.89 -0.89 -4.41
N MET A 162 -10.46 -1.32 -5.60
CA MET A 162 -10.07 -0.46 -6.71
C MET A 162 -10.61 -0.99 -8.03
N HIS A 163 -10.64 -0.13 -9.03
CA HIS A 163 -11.08 -0.46 -10.38
C HIS A 163 -10.05 0.03 -11.40
N LEU A 164 -9.62 -0.84 -12.31
CA LEU A 164 -8.76 -0.46 -13.43
C LEU A 164 -9.63 -0.06 -14.63
N SER A 165 -9.39 1.12 -15.21
CA SER A 165 -10.18 1.61 -16.34
C SER A 165 -10.19 0.64 -17.51
N ASN A 166 -11.33 0.52 -18.20
CA ASN A 166 -11.44 -0.20 -19.47
C ASN A 166 -10.69 0.49 -20.63
N LEU A 167 -10.20 1.71 -20.40
CA LEU A 167 -9.39 2.47 -21.36
C LEU A 167 -7.89 2.37 -21.06
N ALA A 168 -7.49 1.69 -19.98
CA ALA A 168 -6.10 1.64 -19.53
C ALA A 168 -5.16 1.13 -20.63
N ASP A 169 -4.04 1.81 -20.80
CA ASP A 169 -3.01 1.42 -21.75
C ASP A 169 -2.40 0.05 -21.41
N LEU A 170 -2.49 -0.89 -22.36
CA LEU A 170 -1.94 -2.24 -22.23
C LEU A 170 -0.42 -2.22 -21.95
N GLY A 171 -0.01 -2.89 -20.86
CA GLY A 171 1.40 -3.01 -20.47
C GLY A 171 2.02 -1.71 -19.92
N GLN A 172 1.22 -0.65 -19.69
CA GLN A 172 1.73 0.58 -19.06
C GLN A 172 1.56 0.53 -17.54
N PRO A 173 2.67 0.46 -16.76
CA PRO A 173 2.60 0.26 -15.32
C PRO A 173 2.05 1.49 -14.59
N LEU A 174 1.05 1.28 -13.72
CA LEU A 174 0.47 2.30 -12.86
C LEU A 174 1.00 2.16 -11.43
N ASN A 175 1.54 3.25 -10.89
CA ASN A 175 2.21 3.26 -9.59
C ASN A 175 1.30 3.80 -8.49
N LEU A 176 0.83 2.92 -7.62
CA LEU A 176 0.19 3.28 -6.35
C LEU A 176 1.24 3.61 -5.30
N ARG A 177 0.97 4.62 -4.47
CA ARG A 177 1.91 5.06 -3.44
C ARG A 177 1.18 5.38 -2.16
N ALA A 178 1.83 5.17 -1.02
CA ALA A 178 1.25 5.54 0.26
C ALA A 178 2.24 6.08 1.27
N ARG A 179 1.65 6.78 2.23
CA ARG A 179 2.31 7.32 3.41
C ARG A 179 1.42 7.03 4.62
N ALA A 180 2.03 6.72 5.75
CA ALA A 180 1.34 6.58 7.03
C ALA A 180 1.48 7.86 7.85
N GLY A 181 0.56 8.09 8.77
CA GLY A 181 0.72 9.12 9.77
C GLY A 181 -0.09 8.92 11.05
N PHE A 182 0.21 9.78 12.02
CA PHE A 182 -0.52 9.94 13.28
C PHE A 182 -0.99 11.39 13.38
N GLU A 183 -2.30 11.61 13.42
CA GLU A 183 -2.93 12.93 13.51
C GLU A 183 -2.45 13.72 14.73
N PHE A 184 -2.41 13.09 15.90
CA PHE A 184 -2.07 13.74 17.17
C PHE A 184 -0.61 13.49 17.61
N GLY A 185 0.17 12.81 16.77
CA GLY A 185 1.56 12.48 17.08
C GLY A 185 1.69 11.41 18.16
N ASN A 186 2.46 11.70 19.21
CA ASN A 186 2.84 10.82 20.30
C ASN A 186 1.91 10.89 21.54
N ASP A 187 0.97 11.83 21.58
CA ASP A 187 -0.03 11.95 22.63
C ASP A 187 -1.46 12.09 22.06
N ALA A 188 -2.47 11.94 22.91
CA ALA A 188 -3.87 11.91 22.47
C ALA A 188 -4.50 13.31 22.31
N LEU A 189 -3.76 14.39 22.54
CA LEU A 189 -4.27 15.75 22.59
C LEU A 189 -4.11 16.44 21.23
N ALA A 190 -5.06 17.28 20.88
CA ALA A 190 -4.92 18.18 19.73
C ALA A 190 -4.08 19.41 20.12
N ASN A 191 -2.77 19.22 20.30
CA ASN A 191 -1.81 20.21 20.80
C ASN A 191 -0.59 20.39 19.88
N PRO A 192 -0.76 20.72 18.58
CA PRO A 192 0.29 20.65 17.57
C PRO A 192 1.58 21.42 17.89
N SER A 193 1.51 22.50 18.66
CA SER A 193 2.69 23.25 19.11
C SER A 193 3.62 22.48 20.06
N VAL A 194 3.12 21.39 20.64
CA VAL A 194 3.86 20.48 21.51
C VAL A 194 4.11 19.17 20.76
N ASP A 195 3.08 18.64 20.10
CA ASP A 195 3.12 17.37 19.40
C ASP A 195 2.40 17.48 18.04
N PRO A 196 3.11 17.88 16.97
CA PRO A 196 2.52 17.95 15.65
C PRO A 196 2.25 16.56 15.09
N SER A 197 1.47 16.50 14.01
CA SER A 197 1.23 15.24 13.33
C SER A 197 2.54 14.61 12.83
N LEU A 198 2.62 13.29 12.92
CA LEU A 198 3.76 12.51 12.41
C LEU A 198 3.39 11.90 11.07
N VAL A 199 4.32 11.93 10.12
CA VAL A 199 4.14 11.32 8.80
C VAL A 199 5.39 10.58 8.37
N SER A 200 5.21 9.44 7.70
CA SER A 200 6.31 8.54 7.31
C SER A 200 7.12 9.04 6.12
N ALA A 201 6.63 10.06 5.40
CA ALA A 201 7.25 10.61 4.21
C ALA A 201 6.88 12.09 4.00
N GLY A 202 7.63 12.79 3.14
CA GLY A 202 7.45 14.21 2.85
C GLY A 202 6.13 14.56 2.16
N THR A 203 5.98 15.83 1.76
CA THR A 203 4.74 16.37 1.16
C THR A 203 4.51 15.98 -0.30
N SER A 204 5.53 15.52 -1.02
CA SER A 204 5.40 15.09 -2.42
C SER A 204 5.10 13.60 -2.50
N ALA A 205 3.95 13.25 -3.12
CA ALA A 205 3.55 11.85 -3.28
C ALA A 205 4.57 11.02 -4.06
N SER A 206 5.33 11.63 -4.97
CA SER A 206 6.39 10.96 -5.74
C SER A 206 7.53 10.37 -4.89
N GLY A 207 7.68 10.79 -3.63
CA GLY A 207 8.68 10.27 -2.70
C GLY A 207 8.16 9.21 -1.72
N TRP A 208 6.90 8.81 -1.84
CA TRP A 208 6.25 7.87 -0.91
C TRP A 208 6.57 6.40 -1.22
N THR A 209 6.26 5.52 -0.27
CA THR A 209 6.35 4.06 -0.46
C THR A 209 5.52 3.67 -1.68
N VAL A 210 6.11 2.88 -2.58
CA VAL A 210 5.46 2.44 -3.82
C VAL A 210 5.14 0.95 -3.73
N ALA A 211 3.98 0.55 -4.25
CA ALA A 211 3.66 -0.86 -4.46
C ALA A 211 4.51 -1.46 -5.60
N ALA A 212 4.40 -2.77 -5.82
CA ALA A 212 4.69 -3.29 -7.15
C ALA A 212 3.75 -2.58 -8.16
N PRO A 213 4.25 -2.15 -9.33
CA PRO A 213 3.40 -1.49 -10.31
C PRO A 213 2.29 -2.42 -10.77
N VAL A 214 1.09 -1.87 -10.91
CA VAL A 214 -0.06 -2.58 -11.49
C VAL A 214 0.07 -2.49 -13.00
N GLU A 215 0.35 -3.60 -13.67
CA GLU A 215 0.45 -3.68 -15.13
C GLU A 215 -0.88 -4.13 -15.74
N PRO A 216 -1.54 -3.30 -16.57
CA PRO A 216 -2.74 -3.70 -17.30
C PRO A 216 -2.45 -4.84 -18.27
N THR A 217 -3.31 -5.85 -18.24
CA THR A 217 -3.26 -7.02 -19.14
C THR A 217 -4.57 -7.17 -19.91
N LEU A 218 -4.52 -7.83 -21.07
CA LEU A 218 -5.69 -8.00 -21.93
C LEU A 218 -6.16 -9.45 -22.02
N ILE A 219 -5.21 -10.39 -22.06
CA ILE A 219 -5.47 -11.81 -22.27
C ILE A 219 -4.64 -12.62 -21.28
N GLN A 220 -5.26 -13.61 -20.64
CA GLN A 220 -4.56 -14.65 -19.91
C GLN A 220 -4.78 -16.00 -20.59
N LEU A 221 -3.73 -16.82 -20.65
CA LEU A 221 -3.80 -18.16 -21.24
C LEU A 221 -3.45 -19.20 -20.19
N ARG A 222 -4.30 -20.22 -20.07
CA ARG A 222 -4.07 -21.37 -19.18
C ARG A 222 -4.14 -22.67 -19.97
N LYS A 223 -3.11 -23.50 -19.85
CA LYS A 223 -3.09 -24.87 -20.42
C LYS A 223 -3.28 -25.88 -19.31
N ILE A 224 -4.36 -26.65 -19.40
CA ILE A 224 -4.76 -27.67 -18.43
C ILE A 224 -4.53 -29.04 -19.05
N TYR A 225 -3.89 -29.94 -18.32
CA TYR A 225 -3.81 -31.36 -18.69
C TYR A 225 -5.01 -32.10 -18.10
N SER A 226 -5.75 -32.82 -18.95
CA SER A 226 -7.01 -33.49 -18.58
C SER A 226 -6.86 -35.02 -18.52
N GLY A 227 -5.66 -35.52 -18.24
CA GLY A 227 -5.39 -36.96 -18.12
C GLY A 227 -5.34 -37.43 -16.67
N PRO A 228 -5.39 -38.77 -16.43
CA PRO A 228 -5.29 -39.31 -15.08
C PRO A 228 -3.92 -38.96 -14.47
N GLU A 229 -3.93 -38.33 -13.30
CA GLU A 229 -2.74 -38.20 -12.46
C GLU A 229 -2.29 -39.58 -11.96
N ASP A 230 -0.97 -39.80 -11.94
CA ASP A 230 -0.28 -40.98 -11.41
C ASP A 230 -0.20 -42.24 -12.29
N GLU A 231 0.77 -42.21 -13.21
CA GLU A 231 1.30 -43.34 -14.03
C GLU A 231 0.57 -43.56 -15.36
N THR A 232 1.30 -43.40 -16.47
CA THR A 232 0.66 -43.48 -17.78
C THR A 232 1.53 -44.13 -18.85
N ALA A 233 0.99 -45.19 -19.46
CA ALA A 233 1.55 -45.85 -20.62
C ALA A 233 1.68 -44.88 -21.80
N THR A 234 2.81 -44.94 -22.51
CA THR A 234 3.10 -44.11 -23.68
C THR A 234 2.84 -44.88 -24.97
N GLY A 235 2.65 -44.16 -26.07
CA GLY A 235 2.47 -44.73 -27.41
C GLY A 235 1.11 -44.41 -28.03
N PRO A 236 0.89 -44.78 -29.31
CA PRO A 236 -0.25 -44.31 -30.12
C PRO A 236 -1.65 -44.61 -29.56
N ASN A 237 -1.78 -45.59 -28.67
CA ASN A 237 -3.06 -45.99 -28.07
C ASN A 237 -3.38 -45.27 -26.76
N PHE A 238 -2.55 -44.31 -26.34
CA PHE A 238 -2.70 -43.59 -25.07
C PHE A 238 -2.73 -42.07 -25.30
N PRO A 239 -3.72 -41.54 -26.05
CA PRO A 239 -3.83 -40.10 -26.27
C PRO A 239 -3.99 -39.35 -24.96
N ARG A 240 -3.50 -38.10 -24.96
CA ARG A 240 -3.62 -37.15 -23.86
C ARG A 240 -4.42 -35.96 -24.32
N GLN A 241 -5.23 -35.44 -23.42
CA GLN A 241 -6.05 -34.27 -23.69
C GLN A 241 -5.52 -33.07 -22.92
N TYR A 242 -5.49 -31.94 -23.61
CA TYR A 242 -5.17 -30.64 -23.04
C TYR A 242 -6.29 -29.66 -23.38
N THR A 243 -6.61 -28.78 -22.45
CA THR A 243 -7.53 -27.67 -22.66
C THR A 243 -6.74 -26.38 -22.59
N ILE A 244 -6.86 -25.51 -23.61
CA ILE A 244 -6.34 -24.15 -23.57
C ILE A 244 -7.53 -23.24 -23.29
N GLU A 245 -7.50 -22.59 -22.13
CA GLU A 245 -8.45 -21.56 -21.76
C GLU A 245 -7.82 -20.20 -22.04
N ILE A 246 -8.63 -19.33 -22.63
CA ILE A 246 -8.27 -17.97 -22.98
C ILE A 246 -9.25 -17.08 -22.25
N ASP A 247 -8.73 -16.30 -21.32
CA ASP A 247 -9.47 -15.28 -20.61
C ASP A 247 -9.19 -13.93 -21.27
N VAL A 248 -10.23 -13.19 -21.61
CA VAL A 248 -10.14 -11.89 -22.27
C VAL A 248 -10.80 -10.88 -21.36
N ALA A 249 -10.11 -9.76 -21.13
CA ALA A 249 -10.55 -8.73 -20.22
C ALA A 249 -11.97 -8.26 -20.54
N ASP A 250 -12.79 -8.10 -19.50
CA ASP A 250 -14.19 -7.77 -19.65
C ASP A 250 -14.40 -6.49 -20.47
N GLY A 251 -15.37 -6.52 -21.39
CA GLY A 251 -15.68 -5.37 -22.26
C GLY A 251 -14.66 -5.13 -23.38
N GLN A 252 -13.59 -5.93 -23.48
CA GLN A 252 -12.63 -5.84 -24.58
C GLN A 252 -13.01 -6.74 -25.76
N THR A 253 -12.61 -6.34 -26.96
CA THR A 253 -12.79 -7.13 -28.18
C THR A 253 -11.43 -7.49 -28.77
N VAL A 254 -11.14 -8.78 -28.82
CA VAL A 254 -9.95 -9.31 -29.51
C VAL A 254 -10.37 -9.83 -30.88
N THR A 255 -9.68 -9.41 -31.94
CA THR A 255 -9.89 -9.91 -33.30
C THR A 255 -8.63 -10.59 -33.80
N ASN A 256 -8.79 -11.58 -34.69
CA ASN A 256 -7.68 -12.33 -35.27
C ASN A 256 -6.74 -12.98 -34.23
N LEU A 257 -7.31 -13.52 -33.15
CA LEU A 257 -6.55 -14.25 -32.14
C LEU A 257 -5.95 -15.53 -32.76
N ASP A 258 -4.63 -15.65 -32.68
CA ASP A 258 -3.89 -16.85 -33.08
C ASP A 258 -3.20 -17.45 -31.85
N VAL A 259 -3.28 -18.77 -31.70
CA VAL A 259 -2.79 -19.49 -30.52
C VAL A 259 -1.79 -20.54 -30.98
N VAL A 260 -0.55 -20.39 -30.52
CA VAL A 260 0.56 -21.28 -30.87
C VAL A 260 1.04 -22.00 -29.61
N ASP A 261 0.98 -23.34 -29.63
CA ASP A 261 1.45 -24.20 -28.55
C ASP A 261 2.68 -25.00 -29.00
N LEU A 262 3.83 -24.71 -28.41
CA LEU A 262 5.08 -25.44 -28.67
C LEU A 262 5.11 -26.71 -27.83
N LEU A 263 4.76 -27.83 -28.45
CA LEU A 263 4.79 -29.13 -27.79
C LEU A 263 6.24 -29.63 -27.60
N PRO A 264 6.56 -30.25 -26.45
CA PRO A 264 7.83 -30.93 -26.26
C PRO A 264 7.96 -32.12 -27.22
N ASN A 265 9.21 -32.53 -27.50
CA ASN A 265 9.54 -33.56 -28.49
C ASN A 265 9.03 -34.98 -28.18
N ASN A 266 8.45 -35.19 -27.00
CA ASN A 266 7.83 -36.44 -26.57
C ASN A 266 6.30 -36.43 -26.70
N LEU A 267 5.70 -35.36 -27.22
CA LEU A 267 4.28 -35.24 -27.53
C LEU A 267 4.09 -35.03 -29.05
N GLU A 268 3.03 -35.62 -29.57
CA GLU A 268 2.57 -35.45 -30.94
C GLU A 268 1.13 -34.95 -30.92
N ALA A 269 0.84 -33.87 -31.67
CA ALA A 269 -0.51 -33.35 -31.81
C ALA A 269 -1.33 -34.27 -32.73
N ILE A 270 -2.46 -34.78 -32.23
CA ILE A 270 -3.33 -35.69 -32.98
C ILE A 270 -4.47 -34.91 -33.65
N SER A 271 -5.24 -34.17 -32.87
CA SER A 271 -6.41 -33.40 -33.33
C SER A 271 -6.75 -32.28 -32.36
N ILE A 272 -7.58 -31.33 -32.82
CA ILE A 272 -8.33 -30.41 -31.97
C ILE A 272 -9.71 -31.02 -31.77
N ASP A 273 -10.08 -31.29 -30.52
CA ASP A 273 -11.36 -31.93 -30.19
C ASP A 273 -12.53 -30.96 -30.36
N SER A 274 -12.38 -29.73 -29.87
CA SER A 274 -13.39 -28.67 -29.98
C SER A 274 -12.79 -27.29 -29.76
N ILE A 275 -13.45 -26.28 -30.33
CA ILE A 275 -13.24 -24.87 -29.98
C ILE A 275 -14.61 -24.35 -29.53
N LEU A 276 -14.68 -23.89 -28.29
CA LEU A 276 -15.90 -23.35 -27.70
C LEU A 276 -15.70 -21.83 -27.52
N PRO A 277 -16.58 -20.97 -28.05
CA PRO A 277 -16.61 -19.57 -27.65
C PRO A 277 -17.07 -19.48 -26.19
N SER A 278 -16.59 -18.46 -25.48
CA SER A 278 -17.16 -18.03 -24.20
C SER A 278 -18.57 -17.46 -24.36
#